data_AF-A0A3N5REZ9-F1
#
_entry.id   AF-A0A3N5REZ9-F1
#
_cell.length_a   1.000
_cell.length_b   1.000
_cell.length_c   1.000
_cell.angle_alpha   90.00
_cell.angle_beta   90.00
_cell.angle_gamma   90.00
#
_symmetry.space_group_name_H-M   'P 1'
#
loop_
_entity.id
_entity.type
_entity.pdbx_description
1 polymer ?
#
loop_
_entity_poly.entity_id
_entity_poly.type
_entity_poly.pdbx_seq_one_letter_code
_entity_poly.pdbx_strand_id
1 'polypeptide(L)'
;VDVRIVAATNKKLEEAVAEKKFREDLYYRLNVIKIELPPLRKRKEDIEVLAEHFIKKESPDLNISVSVLNALIENNWKGNVRELEAVIKRAAIFAKSSGRNLVQLSDLPKEIVKESTIEFEDLVLESLRNKNFSFSSISETAKDLGRVNRTLVAENFRGIVFKTLAENNYDVDLSVRQIAGTDNQVVNERVRNKVNTFLQNLENDINNQNVKDFPAIKSAFRTKYKNLPRRFHIYLDEVIKYFLKSDI
;
A
#
# COMPACT_ATOMS: atom_id res chain seq x y z
N VAL A 1 -23.99 15.85 50.44
CA VAL A 1 -23.61 14.86 49.41
C VAL A 1 -22.59 15.53 48.51
N ASP A 2 -21.42 14.94 48.34
CA ASP A 2 -20.34 15.45 47.49
C ASP A 2 -20.35 14.68 46.16
N VAL A 3 -20.45 15.39 45.03
CA VAL A 3 -20.66 14.80 43.70
C VAL A 3 -19.73 15.44 42.69
N ARG A 4 -18.98 14.60 41.97
CA ARG A 4 -18.17 15.00 40.81
C ARG A 4 -18.96 14.78 39.52
N ILE A 5 -19.10 15.83 38.71
CA ILE A 5 -19.81 15.78 37.43
C ILE A 5 -18.79 15.70 36.29
N VAL A 6 -18.98 14.76 35.37
CA VAL A 6 -18.24 14.66 34.10
C VAL A 6 -19.27 14.60 32.98
N ALA A 7 -19.16 15.50 32.00
CA ALA A 7 -20.03 15.56 30.83
C ALA A 7 -19.22 15.36 29.56
N ALA A 8 -19.83 14.77 28.53
CA ALA A 8 -19.24 14.56 27.22
C ALA A 8 -20.27 14.83 26.13
N THR A 9 -19.82 15.38 25.00
CA THR A 9 -20.68 15.73 23.86
C THR A 9 -19.88 15.69 22.57
N ASN A 10 -20.51 15.23 21.49
CA ASN A 10 -19.96 15.32 20.13
C ASN A 10 -20.45 16.57 19.37
N LYS A 11 -21.40 17.32 19.94
CA LYS A 11 -21.90 18.58 19.39
C LYS A 11 -21.09 19.75 19.95
N LYS A 12 -20.88 20.77 19.13
CA LYS A 12 -20.33 22.05 19.58
C LYS A 12 -21.37 22.77 20.44
N LEU A 13 -21.10 22.89 21.73
CA LEU A 13 -22.07 23.47 22.67
C LEU A 13 -22.21 24.98 22.46
N GLU A 14 -21.17 25.66 22.00
CA GLU A 14 -21.16 27.07 21.67
C GLU A 14 -22.24 27.40 20.62
N GLU A 15 -22.28 26.62 19.54
CA GLU A 15 -23.28 26.75 18.48
C GLU A 15 -24.68 26.43 19.02
N ALA A 16 -24.82 25.40 19.87
CA ALA A 16 -26.10 25.02 20.46
C ALA A 16 -26.66 26.08 21.44
N VAL A 17 -25.81 26.80 22.16
CA VAL A 17 -26.20 27.94 23.01
C VAL A 17 -26.68 29.10 22.14
N ALA A 18 -25.95 29.44 21.08
CA ALA A 18 -26.34 30.50 20.15
C ALA A 18 -27.70 30.21 19.47
N GLU A 19 -27.96 28.94 19.14
CA GLU A 19 -29.23 28.47 18.60
C GLU A 19 -30.35 28.30 19.65
N LYS A 20 -30.12 28.67 20.92
CA LYS A 20 -31.03 28.48 22.06
C LYS A 20 -31.48 27.02 22.28
N LYS A 21 -30.71 26.05 21.77
CA LYS A 21 -30.91 24.60 21.97
C LYS A 21 -30.22 24.08 23.23
N PHE A 22 -29.32 24.87 23.81
CA PHE A 22 -28.64 24.55 25.06
C PHE A 22 -28.65 25.75 26.01
N ARG A 23 -28.73 25.47 27.30
CA ARG A 23 -28.79 26.48 28.35
C ARG A 23 -27.42 27.12 28.56
N GLU A 24 -27.38 28.43 28.42
CA GLU A 24 -26.16 29.24 28.56
C GLU A 24 -25.56 29.12 29.97
N ASP A 25 -26.38 29.23 31.02
CA ASP A 25 -25.95 29.13 32.42
C ASP A 25 -25.32 27.77 32.75
N LEU A 26 -25.86 26.69 32.19
CA LEU A 26 -25.32 25.35 32.34
C LEU A 26 -24.02 25.17 31.54
N TYR A 27 -23.92 25.75 30.34
CA TYR A 27 -22.70 25.70 29.54
C TYR A 27 -21.51 26.29 30.29
N TYR A 28 -21.68 27.48 30.88
CA TYR A 28 -20.60 28.11 31.66
C TYR A 28 -20.20 27.30 32.90
N ARG A 29 -21.12 26.56 33.52
CA ARG A 29 -20.81 25.66 34.65
C ARG A 29 -20.08 24.38 34.23
N LEU A 30 -20.39 23.84 33.06
CA LEU A 30 -19.73 22.63 32.54
C LEU A 30 -18.37 22.95 31.90
N ASN A 31 -18.23 24.12 31.27
CA ASN A 31 -17.06 24.49 30.50
C ASN A 31 -15.95 25.15 31.33
N VAL A 32 -15.84 24.80 32.62
CA VAL A 32 -14.76 25.28 33.50
C VAL A 32 -13.44 24.61 33.16
N ILE A 33 -13.46 23.29 32.93
CA ILE A 33 -12.31 22.52 32.46
C ILE A 33 -12.75 21.74 31.23
N LYS A 34 -12.28 22.17 30.05
CA LYS A 34 -12.57 21.51 28.78
C LYS A 34 -11.42 20.58 28.41
N ILE A 35 -11.74 19.32 28.16
CA ILE A 35 -10.80 18.34 27.60
C ILE A 35 -11.27 18.03 26.18
N GLU A 36 -10.50 18.49 25.19
CA GLU A 36 -10.75 18.14 23.79
C GLU A 36 -10.09 16.80 23.47
N LEU A 37 -10.89 15.82 23.05
CA LEU A 37 -10.38 14.52 22.63
C LEU A 37 -10.15 14.55 21.11
N PRO A 38 -8.89 14.57 20.64
CA PRO A 38 -8.62 14.55 19.21
C PRO A 38 -9.01 13.19 18.61
N PRO A 39 -9.47 13.16 17.36
CA PRO A 39 -9.77 11.92 16.66
C PRO A 39 -8.52 11.09 16.44
N LEU A 40 -8.68 9.78 16.24
CA LEU A 40 -7.58 8.82 16.13
C LEU A 40 -6.58 9.18 15.02
N ARG A 41 -7.05 9.71 13.89
CA ARG A 41 -6.20 10.19 12.78
C ARG A 41 -5.20 11.30 13.15
N LYS A 42 -5.41 12.02 14.26
CA LYS A 42 -4.49 13.06 14.78
C LYS A 42 -3.52 12.53 15.85
N ARG A 43 -3.58 11.24 16.16
CA ARG A 43 -2.78 10.54 17.18
C ARG A 43 -2.42 9.15 16.65
N LYS A 44 -1.69 9.15 15.54
CA LYS A 44 -1.37 7.92 14.81
C LYS A 44 -0.47 6.98 15.62
N GLU A 45 0.31 7.53 16.55
CA GLU A 45 1.18 6.78 17.45
C GLU A 45 0.38 5.85 18.38
N ASP A 46 -0.87 6.21 18.72
CA ASP A 46 -1.75 5.39 19.54
C ASP A 46 -2.25 4.13 18.79
N ILE A 47 -2.22 4.11 17.45
CA ILE A 47 -2.83 3.06 16.63
C ILE A 47 -2.15 1.72 16.88
N GLU A 48 -0.82 1.68 16.95
CA GLU A 48 -0.05 0.45 17.17
C GLU A 48 -0.38 -0.17 18.53
N VAL A 49 -0.29 0.64 19.60
CA VAL A 49 -0.55 0.18 20.97
C VAL A 49 -1.99 -0.31 21.12
N LEU A 50 -2.95 0.41 20.54
CA LEU A 50 -4.35 -0.01 20.52
C LEU A 50 -4.55 -1.30 19.71
N ALA A 51 -3.89 -1.41 18.57
CA ALA A 51 -4.02 -2.58 17.71
C ALA A 51 -3.46 -3.83 18.37
N GLU A 52 -2.30 -3.71 19.03
CA GLU A 52 -1.72 -4.76 19.86
C GLU A 52 -2.64 -5.15 21.01
N HIS A 53 -3.21 -4.17 21.71
CA HIS A 53 -4.14 -4.45 22.79
C HIS A 53 -5.35 -5.23 22.31
N PHE A 54 -5.97 -4.81 21.20
CA PHE A 54 -7.15 -5.48 20.65
C PHE A 54 -6.84 -6.86 20.10
N ILE A 55 -5.70 -7.07 19.43
CA ILE A 55 -5.37 -8.40 18.91
C ILE A 55 -5.09 -9.39 20.03
N LYS A 56 -4.36 -8.97 21.07
CA LYS A 56 -4.06 -9.79 22.26
C LYS A 56 -5.32 -10.14 23.04
N LYS A 57 -6.31 -9.23 23.08
CA LYS A 57 -7.64 -9.47 23.66
C LYS A 57 -8.41 -10.57 22.90
N GLU A 58 -8.25 -10.66 21.59
CA GLU A 58 -8.87 -11.72 20.79
C GLU A 58 -8.12 -13.04 20.90
N SER A 59 -6.78 -13.04 20.90
CA SER A 59 -5.95 -14.22 21.16
C SER A 59 -4.53 -13.82 21.55
N PRO A 60 -4.01 -14.31 22.70
CA PRO A 60 -2.67 -13.97 23.17
C PRO A 60 -1.55 -14.31 22.18
N ASP A 61 -1.71 -15.39 21.40
CA ASP A 61 -0.69 -15.87 20.46
C ASP A 61 -0.80 -15.24 19.07
N LEU A 62 -1.84 -14.42 18.83
CA LEU A 62 -2.12 -13.84 17.53
C LEU A 62 -1.41 -12.49 17.37
N ASN A 63 -0.61 -12.39 16.32
CA ASN A 63 0.17 -11.21 16.01
C ASN A 63 -0.36 -10.48 14.77
N ILE A 64 0.02 -9.21 14.62
CA ILE A 64 -0.27 -8.39 13.45
C ILE A 64 0.99 -8.32 12.59
N SER A 65 0.89 -8.57 11.28
CA SER A 65 2.01 -8.36 10.37
C SER A 65 2.31 -6.87 10.18
N VAL A 66 3.58 -6.54 9.91
CA VAL A 66 4.02 -5.15 9.67
C VAL A 66 3.19 -4.47 8.57
N SER A 67 2.85 -5.20 7.51
CA SER A 67 2.02 -4.66 6.42
C SER A 67 0.60 -4.30 6.87
N VAL A 68 -0.01 -5.09 7.75
CA VAL A 68 -1.30 -4.75 8.36
C VAL A 68 -1.16 -3.54 9.26
N LEU A 69 -0.14 -3.49 10.12
CA LEU A 69 0.08 -2.34 11.01
C LEU A 69 0.20 -1.03 10.21
N ASN A 70 0.98 -1.03 9.13
CA ASN A 70 1.10 0.12 8.24
C ASN A 70 -0.24 0.53 7.64
N ALA A 71 -1.02 -0.44 7.14
CA ALA A 71 -2.36 -0.15 6.61
C ALA A 71 -3.32 0.41 7.66
N LEU A 72 -3.17 0.00 8.92
CA LEU A 72 -3.94 0.57 10.02
C LEU A 72 -3.49 2.02 10.33
N ILE A 73 -2.19 2.33 10.29
CA ILE A 73 -1.65 3.67 10.56
C ILE A 73 -2.06 4.70 9.49
N GLU A 74 -2.15 4.27 8.24
CA GLU A 74 -2.49 5.14 7.11
C GLU A 74 -3.99 5.44 7.01
N ASN A 75 -4.83 4.63 7.65
CA ASN A 75 -6.27 4.81 7.60
C ASN A 75 -6.76 6.06 8.38
N ASN A 76 -7.84 6.67 7.91
CA ASN A 76 -8.41 7.90 8.50
C ASN A 76 -9.28 7.66 9.75
N TRP A 77 -9.67 6.41 10.02
CA TRP A 77 -10.46 6.01 11.20
C TRP A 77 -11.63 6.96 11.51
N LYS A 78 -12.60 7.06 10.60
CA LYS A 78 -13.77 7.93 10.77
C LYS A 78 -14.59 7.55 12.00
N GLY A 79 -14.64 6.26 12.33
CA GLY A 79 -15.24 5.73 13.56
C GLY A 79 -14.27 5.63 14.74
N ASN A 80 -13.06 6.20 14.63
CA ASN A 80 -12.01 6.20 15.65
C ASN A 80 -11.71 4.78 16.21
N VAL A 81 -11.46 4.69 17.51
CA VAL A 81 -11.08 3.45 18.22
C VAL A 81 -12.12 2.33 18.03
N ARG A 82 -13.42 2.67 17.91
CA ARG A 82 -14.48 1.67 17.71
C ARG A 82 -14.37 0.97 16.36
N GLU A 83 -14.04 1.72 15.32
CA GLU A 83 -13.81 1.17 13.99
C GLU A 83 -12.56 0.32 13.96
N LEU A 84 -11.46 0.81 14.55
CA LEU A 84 -10.20 0.06 14.69
C LEU A 84 -10.43 -1.30 15.40
N GLU A 85 -11.10 -1.30 16.54
CA GLU A 85 -11.40 -2.54 17.29
C GLU A 85 -12.22 -3.52 16.44
N ALA A 86 -13.28 -3.04 15.77
CA ALA A 86 -14.13 -3.89 14.93
C ALA A 86 -13.36 -4.54 13.77
N VAL A 87 -12.47 -3.78 13.14
CA VAL A 87 -11.60 -4.24 12.05
C VAL A 87 -10.65 -5.33 12.53
N ILE A 88 -9.99 -5.10 13.67
CA ILE A 88 -9.03 -6.06 14.24
C ILE A 88 -9.73 -7.35 14.66
N LYS A 89 -10.89 -7.25 15.31
CA LYS A 89 -11.73 -8.41 15.67
C LYS A 89 -12.06 -9.25 14.45
N ARG A 90 -12.53 -8.61 13.39
CA ARG A 90 -12.85 -9.27 12.12
C ARG A 90 -11.62 -9.95 11.52
N ALA A 91 -10.49 -9.26 11.49
CA ALA A 91 -9.24 -9.78 10.96
C ALA A 91 -8.72 -10.99 11.77
N ALA A 92 -8.90 -10.94 13.10
CA ALA A 92 -8.55 -12.04 13.99
C ALA A 92 -9.36 -13.30 13.73
N ILE A 93 -10.67 -13.17 13.46
CA ILE A 93 -11.55 -14.29 13.08
C ILE A 93 -11.01 -14.96 11.81
N PHE A 94 -10.70 -14.19 10.76
CA PHE A 94 -10.20 -14.76 9.50
C PHE A 94 -8.83 -15.43 9.64
N ALA A 95 -7.92 -14.83 10.42
CA ALA A 95 -6.62 -15.42 10.69
C ALA A 95 -6.77 -16.79 11.40
N LYS A 96 -7.58 -16.84 12.47
CA LYS A 96 -7.84 -18.07 13.21
C LYS A 96 -8.55 -19.14 12.38
N SER A 97 -9.57 -18.79 11.62
CA SER A 97 -10.27 -19.73 10.73
C SER A 97 -9.35 -20.33 9.66
N SER A 98 -8.25 -19.64 9.34
CA SER A 98 -7.20 -20.14 8.44
C SER A 98 -6.11 -20.94 9.15
N GLY A 99 -6.24 -21.22 10.46
CA GLY A 99 -5.22 -21.90 11.26
C GLY A 99 -3.94 -21.09 11.47
N ARG A 100 -4.01 -19.74 11.39
CA ARG A 100 -2.85 -18.87 11.56
C ARG A 100 -2.83 -18.14 12.90
N ASN A 101 -1.62 -17.81 13.32
CA ASN A 101 -1.29 -16.91 14.42
C ASN A 101 -0.76 -15.53 13.94
N LEU A 102 -0.96 -15.17 12.67
CA LEU A 102 -0.55 -13.89 12.11
C LEU A 102 -1.64 -13.30 11.20
N VAL A 103 -2.12 -12.10 11.54
CA VAL A 103 -3.05 -11.30 10.74
C VAL A 103 -2.32 -10.68 9.55
N GLN A 104 -2.91 -10.80 8.37
CA GLN A 104 -2.38 -10.32 7.10
C GLN A 104 -3.37 -9.37 6.42
N LEU A 105 -2.90 -8.64 5.40
CA LEU A 105 -3.72 -7.67 4.67
C LEU A 105 -4.99 -8.29 4.07
N SER A 106 -4.97 -9.57 3.69
CA SER A 106 -6.13 -10.30 3.19
C SER A 106 -7.27 -10.43 4.21
N ASP A 107 -6.96 -10.28 5.50
CA ASP A 107 -7.93 -10.40 6.59
C ASP A 107 -8.61 -9.05 6.90
N LEU A 108 -8.06 -7.95 6.37
CA LEU A 108 -8.64 -6.62 6.50
C LEU A 108 -9.76 -6.38 5.48
N PRO A 109 -10.72 -5.50 5.80
CA PRO A 109 -11.63 -4.94 4.81
C PRO A 109 -10.88 -4.27 3.65
N LYS A 110 -11.39 -4.43 2.43
CA LYS A 110 -10.76 -3.88 1.21
C LYS A 110 -10.64 -2.36 1.24
N GLU A 111 -11.53 -1.70 1.97
CA GLU A 111 -11.57 -0.26 2.16
C GLU A 111 -10.31 0.24 2.87
N ILE A 112 -9.78 -0.53 3.81
CA ILE A 112 -8.60 -0.18 4.60
C ILE A 112 -7.33 -0.40 3.80
N VAL A 113 -7.28 -1.51 3.07
CA VAL A 113 -6.15 -1.86 2.17
C VAL A 113 -6.04 -0.88 0.98
N LYS A 114 -7.11 -0.16 0.64
CA LYS A 114 -7.10 0.87 -0.41
C LYS A 114 -6.59 2.24 0.06
N GLU A 115 -6.63 2.53 1.36
CA GLU A 115 -6.16 3.80 1.94
C GLU A 115 -4.69 3.74 2.40
N SER A 116 -4.06 2.56 2.38
CA SER A 116 -2.64 2.40 2.71
C SER A 116 -1.74 2.80 1.53
N THR A 117 -1.05 3.92 1.66
CA THR A 117 -0.17 4.58 0.68
C THR A 117 1.30 4.13 0.73
N ILE A 118 1.66 3.07 1.45
CA ILE A 118 2.87 2.31 1.06
C ILE A 118 2.45 1.42 -0.12
N GLU A 119 2.78 1.84 -1.34
CA GLU A 119 2.50 1.03 -2.52
C GLU A 119 3.22 -0.31 -2.35
N PHE A 120 2.53 -1.43 -2.53
CA PHE A 120 3.13 -2.77 -2.49
C PHE A 120 4.40 -2.86 -3.38
N GLU A 121 4.50 -2.00 -4.39
CA GLU A 121 5.65 -1.78 -5.24
C GLU A 121 6.88 -1.26 -4.50
N ASP A 122 6.70 -0.30 -3.61
CA ASP A 122 7.78 0.26 -2.81
C ASP A 122 8.38 -0.82 -1.90
N LEU A 123 7.53 -1.66 -1.29
CA LEU A 123 7.97 -2.82 -0.52
C LEU A 123 8.72 -3.84 -1.39
N VAL A 124 8.23 -4.10 -2.60
CA VAL A 124 8.92 -4.97 -3.57
C VAL A 124 10.27 -4.38 -3.94
N LEU A 125 10.34 -3.09 -4.27
CA LEU A 125 11.55 -2.42 -4.70
C LEU A 125 12.58 -2.35 -3.58
N GLU A 126 12.18 -1.97 -2.38
CA GLU A 126 13.02 -1.90 -1.20
C GLU A 126 13.59 -3.27 -0.85
N SER A 127 12.77 -4.32 -0.87
CA SER A 127 13.25 -5.69 -0.64
C SER A 127 14.25 -6.14 -1.71
N LEU A 128 14.05 -5.78 -2.98
CA LEU A 128 14.99 -6.11 -4.05
C LEU A 128 16.31 -5.33 -3.91
N ARG A 129 16.26 -4.06 -3.49
CA ARG A 129 17.43 -3.23 -3.18
C ARG A 129 18.24 -3.81 -2.03
N ASN A 130 17.58 -4.17 -0.93
CA ASN A 130 18.23 -4.81 0.23
C ASN A 130 18.93 -6.13 -0.13
N LYS A 131 18.46 -6.80 -1.18
CA LYS A 131 19.04 -8.04 -1.73
C LYS A 131 19.98 -7.81 -2.91
N ASN A 132 20.33 -6.55 -3.20
CA ASN A 132 21.26 -6.17 -4.27
C ASN A 132 20.91 -6.78 -5.63
N PHE A 133 19.60 -6.96 -5.90
CA PHE A 133 19.07 -7.58 -7.12
C PHE A 133 19.77 -8.90 -7.48
N SER A 134 20.13 -9.70 -6.47
CA SER A 134 20.75 -11.02 -6.65
C SER A 134 19.88 -11.95 -7.50
N PHE A 135 20.46 -13.04 -8.00
CA PHE A 135 19.72 -14.01 -8.82
C PHE A 135 18.46 -14.56 -8.13
N SER A 136 18.52 -14.78 -6.82
CA SER A 136 17.42 -15.27 -5.98
C SER A 136 16.53 -14.18 -5.40
N SER A 137 16.86 -12.90 -5.58
CA SER A 137 16.21 -11.75 -4.91
C SER A 137 14.69 -11.70 -5.09
N ILE A 138 14.15 -12.03 -6.27
CA ILE A 138 12.69 -12.07 -6.51
C ILE A 138 12.04 -13.20 -5.69
N SER A 139 12.67 -14.37 -5.66
CA SER A 139 12.15 -15.53 -4.93
C SER A 139 12.25 -15.34 -3.42
N GLU A 140 13.32 -14.70 -2.93
CA GLU A 140 13.49 -14.34 -1.53
C GLU A 140 12.52 -13.21 -1.13
N THR A 141 12.36 -12.19 -1.96
CA THR A 141 11.36 -11.12 -1.74
C THR A 141 9.95 -11.69 -1.64
N ALA A 142 9.60 -12.68 -2.46
CA ALA A 142 8.32 -13.37 -2.37
C ALA A 142 8.13 -14.12 -1.03
N LYS A 143 9.20 -14.69 -0.47
CA LYS A 143 9.19 -15.34 0.85
C LYS A 143 9.05 -14.30 1.97
N ASP A 144 9.86 -13.25 1.91
CA ASP A 144 9.95 -12.22 2.96
C ASP A 144 8.67 -11.38 3.07
N LEU A 145 8.05 -11.05 1.93
CA LEU A 145 6.80 -10.28 1.91
C LEU A 145 5.57 -11.10 2.32
N GLY A 146 5.71 -12.42 2.54
CA GLY A 146 4.68 -13.29 3.10
C GLY A 146 3.42 -13.44 2.23
N ARG A 147 3.23 -14.61 1.61
CA ARG A 147 2.08 -14.98 0.76
C ARG A 147 1.94 -14.23 -0.57
N VAL A 148 3.06 -13.81 -1.15
CA VAL A 148 3.10 -13.31 -2.52
C VAL A 148 3.81 -14.33 -3.39
N ASN A 149 3.21 -14.71 -4.53
CA ASN A 149 3.89 -15.63 -5.42
C ASN A 149 5.04 -14.90 -6.13
N ARG A 150 6.10 -15.65 -6.48
CA ARG A 150 7.26 -15.13 -7.22
C ARG A 150 6.83 -14.35 -8.48
N THR A 151 5.78 -14.80 -9.15
CA THR A 151 5.22 -14.17 -10.35
C THR A 151 4.73 -12.75 -10.05
N LEU A 152 3.99 -12.52 -8.98
CA LEU A 152 3.46 -11.21 -8.63
C LEU A 152 4.59 -10.24 -8.27
N VAL A 153 5.64 -10.70 -7.57
CA VAL A 153 6.85 -9.87 -7.33
C VAL A 153 7.53 -9.52 -8.65
N ALA A 154 7.70 -10.49 -9.55
CA ALA A 154 8.31 -10.25 -10.85
C ALA A 154 7.49 -9.28 -11.72
N GLU A 155 6.16 -9.40 -11.72
CA GLU A 155 5.27 -8.53 -12.48
C GLU A 155 5.19 -7.11 -11.89
N ASN A 156 5.23 -6.97 -10.56
CA ASN A 156 5.35 -5.64 -9.94
C ASN A 156 6.71 -5.01 -10.28
N PHE A 157 7.81 -5.78 -10.19
CA PHE A 157 9.12 -5.28 -10.58
C PHE A 157 9.17 -4.88 -12.07
N ARG A 158 8.58 -5.67 -12.96
CA ARG A 158 8.46 -5.31 -14.39
C ARG A 158 7.66 -4.02 -14.57
N GLY A 159 6.57 -3.85 -13.83
CA GLY A 159 5.79 -2.63 -13.83
C GLY A 159 6.58 -1.40 -13.37
N ILE A 160 7.35 -1.53 -12.27
CA ILE A 160 8.24 -0.48 -11.76
C ILE A 160 9.24 -0.09 -12.85
N VAL A 161 9.85 -1.06 -13.52
CA VAL A 161 10.78 -0.81 -14.62
C VAL A 161 10.12 0.01 -15.74
N PHE A 162 8.91 -0.37 -16.18
CA PHE A 162 8.20 0.38 -17.22
C PHE A 162 7.81 1.80 -16.79
N LYS A 163 7.34 1.96 -15.55
CA LYS A 163 7.04 3.27 -14.96
C LYS A 163 8.28 4.16 -14.95
N THR A 164 9.39 3.67 -14.39
CA THR A 164 10.63 4.45 -14.31
C THR A 164 11.19 4.79 -15.69
N LEU A 165 11.14 3.88 -16.65
CA LEU A 165 11.54 4.17 -18.04
C LEU A 165 10.69 5.28 -18.65
N ALA A 166 9.37 5.18 -18.53
CA ALA A 166 8.47 6.20 -19.07
C ALA A 166 8.69 7.58 -18.43
N GLU A 167 8.83 7.63 -17.10
CA GLU A 167 9.10 8.86 -16.35
C GLU A 167 10.45 9.51 -16.74
N ASN A 168 11.41 8.69 -17.15
CA ASN A 168 12.76 9.13 -17.55
C ASN A 168 12.95 9.24 -19.06
N ASN A 169 11.87 9.36 -19.84
CA ASN A 169 11.92 9.46 -21.31
C ASN A 169 12.74 8.33 -21.96
N TYR A 170 12.64 7.12 -21.42
CA TYR A 170 13.31 5.91 -21.89
C TYR A 170 14.85 5.93 -21.80
N ASP A 171 15.43 6.81 -20.98
CA ASP A 171 16.84 6.75 -20.61
C ASP A 171 17.10 5.54 -19.69
N VAL A 172 17.76 4.53 -20.24
CA VAL A 172 18.04 3.27 -19.54
C VAL A 172 19.03 3.47 -18.40
N ASP A 173 20.07 4.29 -18.57
CA ASP A 173 21.10 4.46 -17.56
C ASP A 173 20.58 5.24 -16.35
N LEU A 174 19.79 6.29 -16.59
CA LEU A 174 19.15 7.06 -15.52
C LEU A 174 18.12 6.20 -14.79
N SER A 175 17.32 5.41 -15.52
CA SER A 175 16.33 4.50 -14.94
C SER A 175 16.97 3.39 -14.09
N VAL A 176 18.09 2.81 -14.55
CA VAL A 176 18.85 1.79 -13.80
C VAL A 176 19.32 2.36 -12.46
N ARG A 177 19.91 3.56 -12.45
CA ARG A 177 20.39 4.21 -11.22
C ARG A 177 19.24 4.47 -10.25
N GLN A 178 18.11 4.97 -10.73
CA GLN A 178 16.93 5.22 -9.91
C GLN A 178 16.34 3.93 -9.32
N ILE A 179 16.23 2.85 -10.10
CA ILE A 179 15.72 1.55 -9.63
C ILE A 179 16.69 0.95 -8.61
N ALA A 180 17.98 0.94 -8.91
CA ALA A 180 19.01 0.39 -8.04
C ALA A 180 19.11 1.14 -6.70
N GLY A 181 18.95 2.47 -6.72
CA GLY A 181 19.06 3.30 -5.51
C GLY A 181 20.46 3.29 -4.90
N THR A 182 21.50 3.00 -5.70
CA THR A 182 22.89 2.90 -5.24
C THR A 182 23.87 3.21 -6.37
N ASP A 183 25.06 3.72 -6.02
CA ASP A 183 26.17 3.95 -6.96
C ASP A 183 27.02 2.68 -7.22
N ASN A 184 26.68 1.56 -6.58
CA ASN A 184 27.41 0.30 -6.76
C ASN A 184 27.25 -0.22 -8.20
N GLN A 185 28.36 -0.20 -8.97
CA GLN A 185 28.38 -0.64 -10.37
C GLN A 185 27.92 -2.09 -10.57
N VAL A 186 28.23 -3.00 -9.64
CA VAL A 186 27.82 -4.41 -9.73
C VAL A 186 26.30 -4.55 -9.61
N VAL A 187 25.69 -3.78 -8.71
CA VAL A 187 24.23 -3.76 -8.52
C VAL A 187 23.56 -3.12 -9.73
N ASN A 188 24.09 -2.00 -10.22
CA ASN A 188 23.62 -1.31 -11.42
C ASN A 188 23.65 -2.23 -12.64
N GLU A 189 24.71 -3.03 -12.84
CA GLU A 189 24.75 -4.01 -13.93
C GLU A 189 23.70 -5.11 -13.80
N ARG A 190 23.42 -5.59 -12.59
CA ARG A 190 22.35 -6.59 -12.37
C ARG A 190 20.97 -6.04 -12.73
N VAL A 191 20.69 -4.80 -12.32
CA VAL A 191 19.44 -4.10 -12.65
C VAL A 191 19.37 -3.88 -14.16
N ARG A 192 20.44 -3.37 -14.79
CA ARG A 192 20.52 -3.16 -16.25
C ARG A 192 20.23 -4.44 -17.03
N ASN A 193 20.83 -5.56 -16.64
CA ASN A 193 20.58 -6.86 -17.26
C ASN A 193 19.10 -7.26 -17.19
N LYS A 194 18.41 -7.00 -16.06
CA LYS A 194 16.97 -7.26 -15.94
C LYS A 194 16.12 -6.32 -16.80
N VAL A 195 16.44 -5.03 -16.80
CA VAL A 195 15.77 -4.02 -17.64
C VAL A 195 15.88 -4.42 -19.11
N ASN A 196 17.09 -4.71 -19.59
CA ASN A 196 17.34 -5.14 -20.97
C ASN A 196 16.61 -6.44 -21.31
N THR A 197 16.59 -7.41 -20.40
CA THR A 197 15.83 -8.66 -20.61
C THR A 197 14.33 -8.38 -20.80
N PHE A 198 13.75 -7.47 -20.00
CA PHE A 198 12.33 -7.13 -20.15
C PHE A 198 12.03 -6.40 -21.45
N LEU A 199 12.90 -5.47 -21.85
CA LEU A 199 12.77 -4.73 -23.11
C LEU A 199 12.92 -5.64 -24.32
N GLN A 200 13.97 -6.47 -24.38
CA GLN A 200 14.20 -7.42 -25.46
C GLN A 200 13.06 -8.43 -25.61
N ASN A 201 12.54 -8.97 -24.50
CA ASN A 201 11.40 -9.88 -24.56
C ASN A 201 10.15 -9.18 -25.10
N LEU A 202 9.92 -7.92 -24.71
CA LEU A 202 8.77 -7.15 -25.19
C LEU A 202 8.91 -6.82 -26.68
N GLU A 203 10.08 -6.36 -27.11
CA GLU A 203 10.42 -6.06 -28.49
C GLU A 203 10.29 -7.29 -29.40
N ASN A 204 10.84 -8.43 -28.98
CA ASN A 204 10.68 -9.70 -29.71
C ASN A 204 9.20 -10.10 -29.84
N ASP A 205 8.42 -9.96 -28.78
CA ASP A 205 7.00 -10.29 -28.81
C ASP A 205 6.19 -9.35 -29.71
N ILE A 206 6.60 -8.08 -29.83
CA ILE A 206 6.04 -7.09 -30.77
C ILE A 206 6.40 -7.48 -32.20
N ASN A 207 7.68 -7.77 -32.46
CA ASN A 207 8.17 -8.14 -33.79
C ASN A 207 7.57 -9.45 -34.32
N ASN A 208 7.18 -10.35 -33.42
CA ASN A 208 6.47 -11.58 -33.76
C ASN A 208 4.99 -11.37 -34.10
N GLN A 209 4.43 -10.16 -33.92
CA GLN A 209 3.06 -9.85 -34.36
C GLN A 209 3.03 -9.50 -35.84
N ASN A 210 2.02 -10.02 -36.55
CA ASN A 210 1.76 -9.69 -37.95
C ASN A 210 1.29 -8.24 -38.16
N VAL A 211 1.06 -7.50 -37.08
CA VAL A 211 0.43 -6.17 -37.11
C VAL A 211 1.27 -5.22 -36.25
N LYS A 212 1.55 -4.03 -36.78
CA LYS A 212 2.38 -3.00 -36.12
C LYS A 212 1.58 -1.80 -35.57
N ASP A 213 0.26 -1.85 -35.57
CA ASP A 213 -0.55 -0.82 -34.90
C ASP A 213 -0.75 -1.14 -33.41
N PHE A 214 -0.71 -0.09 -32.59
CA PHE A 214 -0.82 -0.21 -31.14
C PHE A 214 -2.12 -0.89 -30.66
N PRO A 215 -3.32 -0.52 -31.16
CA PRO A 215 -4.57 -1.20 -30.79
C PRO A 215 -4.54 -2.72 -31.02
N ALA A 216 -4.02 -3.18 -32.17
CA ALA A 216 -3.91 -4.60 -32.50
C ALA A 216 -2.92 -5.32 -31.57
N ILE A 217 -1.75 -4.73 -31.32
CA ILE A 217 -0.75 -5.30 -30.40
C ILE A 217 -1.30 -5.39 -28.98
N LYS A 218 -1.98 -4.34 -28.49
CA LYS A 218 -2.60 -4.33 -27.17
C LYS A 218 -3.65 -5.45 -27.04
N SER A 219 -4.43 -5.69 -28.10
CA SER A 219 -5.39 -6.79 -28.15
C SER A 219 -4.72 -8.17 -28.16
N ALA A 220 -3.55 -8.31 -28.80
CA ALA A 220 -2.78 -9.56 -28.83
C ALA A 220 -2.12 -9.86 -27.46
N PHE A 221 -1.70 -8.83 -26.72
CA PHE A 221 -0.96 -8.98 -25.46
C PHE A 221 -1.82 -9.26 -24.21
N ARG A 222 -3.00 -9.88 -24.35
CA ARG A 222 -3.96 -10.10 -23.24
C ARG A 222 -3.31 -10.69 -21.99
N THR A 223 -2.46 -11.70 -22.14
CA THR A 223 -1.81 -12.38 -20.99
C THR A 223 -0.79 -11.47 -20.29
N LYS A 224 -0.07 -10.62 -21.03
CA LYS A 224 0.90 -9.66 -20.46
C LYS A 224 0.19 -8.62 -19.60
N TYR A 225 -0.93 -8.07 -20.10
CA TYR A 225 -1.76 -7.13 -19.32
C TYR A 225 -2.47 -7.82 -18.15
N LYS A 226 -2.93 -9.07 -18.32
CA LYS A 226 -3.59 -9.83 -17.26
C LYS A 226 -2.69 -10.03 -16.03
N ASN A 227 -1.41 -10.30 -16.25
CA ASN A 227 -0.45 -10.59 -15.18
C ASN A 227 0.16 -9.32 -14.57
N LEU A 228 0.14 -8.20 -15.29
CA LEU A 228 0.63 -6.91 -14.81
C LEU A 228 -0.42 -6.20 -13.94
N PRO A 229 -0.06 -5.64 -12.76
CA PRO A 229 -0.96 -4.81 -11.98
C PRO A 229 -1.57 -3.68 -12.83
N ARG A 230 -2.89 -3.46 -12.71
CA ARG A 230 -3.65 -2.53 -13.57
C ARG A 230 -3.09 -1.13 -13.65
N ARG A 231 -2.54 -0.60 -12.55
CA ARG A 231 -1.94 0.73 -12.49
C ARG A 231 -0.71 0.89 -13.40
N PHE A 232 -0.03 -0.20 -13.74
CA PHE A 232 1.09 -0.18 -14.68
C PHE A 232 0.69 -0.32 -16.15
N HIS A 233 -0.61 -0.52 -16.45
CA HIS A 233 -1.05 -0.72 -17.83
C HIS A 233 -0.75 0.51 -18.70
N ILE A 234 -0.82 1.72 -18.12
CA ILE A 234 -0.50 2.96 -18.83
C ILE A 234 0.98 3.00 -19.25
N TYR A 235 1.90 2.58 -18.38
CA TYR A 235 3.32 2.57 -18.71
C TYR A 235 3.69 1.45 -19.69
N LEU A 236 3.03 0.29 -19.60
CA LEU A 236 3.18 -0.74 -20.65
C LEU A 236 2.70 -0.21 -22.01
N ASP A 237 1.58 0.51 -22.04
CA ASP A 237 1.09 1.14 -23.27
C ASP A 237 2.14 2.10 -23.85
N GLU A 238 2.76 2.93 -23.01
CA GLU A 238 3.79 3.89 -23.40
C GLU A 238 5.05 3.21 -23.92
N VAL A 239 5.55 2.17 -23.25
CA VAL A 239 6.73 1.42 -23.71
C VAL A 239 6.45 0.73 -25.06
N ILE A 240 5.27 0.13 -25.26
CA ILE A 240 4.91 -0.46 -26.56
C ILE A 240 4.89 0.62 -27.65
N LYS A 241 4.25 1.77 -27.39
CA LYS A 241 4.20 2.88 -28.34
C LYS A 241 5.59 3.41 -28.67
N TYR A 242 6.51 3.42 -27.71
CA TYR A 242 7.90 3.81 -27.93
C TYR A 242 8.57 2.88 -28.95
N PHE A 243 8.50 1.55 -28.75
CA PHE A 243 9.05 0.59 -29.71
C PHE A 243 8.43 0.72 -31.10
N LEU A 244 7.12 0.92 -31.19
CA LEU A 244 6.43 1.09 -32.48
C LEU A 244 6.79 2.38 -33.22
N LYS A 245 7.25 3.42 -32.50
CA LYS A 245 7.73 4.65 -33.12
C LYS A 245 9.19 4.55 -33.56
N SER A 246 10.00 3.78 -32.85
CA SER A 246 11.42 3.57 -33.18
C SER A 246 11.64 2.64 -34.39
N ASP A 247 10.61 1.87 -34.75
CA ASP A 247 10.57 0.94 -35.89
C ASP A 247 10.15 1.58 -37.22
N ILE A 248 9.83 2.89 -37.21
CA ILE A 248 9.41 3.70 -38.37
C ILE A 248 10.51 4.70 -38.72
#